data_AF-A0A5B0NAG9-F1
#
_entry.id   AF-A0A5B0NAG9-F1
#
_cell.length_a   1.000
_cell.length_b   1.000
_cell.length_c   1.000
_cell.angle_alpha   90.00
_cell.angle_beta   90.00
_cell.angle_gamma   90.00
#
_symmetry.space_group_name_H-M   'P 1'
#
loop_
_entity.id
_entity.type
_entity.pdbx_description
1 polymer ?
#
loop_
_entity_poly.entity_id
_entity_poly.type
_entity_poly.pdbx_seq_one_letter_code
_entity_poly.pdbx_strand_id
1 'polypeptide(L)' 'MTHLEIVGHYVNSQAIKDHPDEFIQHVRDANRASQILWDLFFPMGNKALESNCQFMIKHNLPSFSDQVIPGTIPE' A
#
# COMPACT_ATOMS: atom_id res chain seq x y z
N MET A 1 -16.72 -16.08 5.41
CA MET A 1 -15.69 -15.08 5.06
C MET A 1 -15.73 -14.87 3.56
N THR A 2 -16.22 -13.73 3.11
CA THR A 2 -16.30 -13.37 1.69
C THR A 2 -14.97 -12.78 1.28
N HIS A 3 -14.20 -13.52 0.48
CA HIS A 3 -12.97 -13.05 -0.11
C HIS A 3 -13.32 -12.01 -1.17
N LEU A 4 -12.86 -10.77 -0.99
CA LEU A 4 -12.88 -9.78 -2.06
C LEU A 4 -11.66 -10.07 -2.93
N GLU A 5 -11.91 -10.39 -4.20
CA GLU A 5 -10.88 -10.61 -5.21
C GLU A 5 -11.00 -9.48 -6.23
N ILE A 6 -9.89 -8.82 -6.55
CA ILE A 6 -9.88 -7.77 -7.57
C ILE A 6 -9.88 -8.46 -8.93
N VAL A 7 -11.07 -8.57 -9.53
CA VAL A 7 -11.32 -9.29 -10.78
C VAL A 7 -10.90 -8.46 -12.01
N GLY A 8 -9.61 -8.13 -12.10
CA GLY A 8 -8.97 -7.61 -13.31
C GLY A 8 -9.29 -6.15 -13.70
N HIS A 9 -8.29 -5.49 -14.30
CA HIS A 9 -8.48 -4.21 -14.99
C HIS A 9 -9.33 -4.41 -16.26
N TYR A 10 -10.43 -3.67 -16.39
CA TYR A 10 -11.19 -3.63 -17.63
C TYR A 10 -10.38 -2.88 -18.71
N VAL A 11 -9.81 -3.63 -19.64
CA VAL A 11 -9.02 -3.10 -20.76
C VAL A 11 -9.86 -3.27 -22.03
N ASN A 12 -10.47 -2.18 -22.51
CA ASN A 12 -11.17 -2.19 -23.80
C ASN A 12 -10.14 -2.21 -24.93
N SER A 13 -9.76 -3.41 -25.36
CA SER A 13 -8.73 -3.63 -26.39
C SER A 13 -9.04 -2.95 -27.72
N GLN A 14 -10.31 -2.74 -28.06
CA GLN A 14 -10.68 -2.06 -29.31
C GLN A 14 -10.45 -0.55 -29.18
N ALA A 15 -10.91 0.06 -28.08
CA ALA A 15 -10.67 1.49 -27.82
C ALA A 15 -9.17 1.84 -27.75
N ILE A 16 -8.34 0.94 -27.22
CA ILE A 16 -6.87 1.13 -27.20
C ILE A 16 -6.26 1.07 -28.60
N LYS A 17 -6.76 0.18 -29.46
CA LYS A 17 -6.31 0.09 -30.86
C LYS A 17 -6.73 1.33 -31.65
N ASP A 18 -7.93 1.83 -31.39
CA ASP A 18 -8.50 2.99 -32.07
C ASP A 18 -7.85 4.31 -31.60
N HIS A 19 -7.39 4.37 -30.33
CA HIS A 19 -6.81 5.57 -29.70
C HIS A 19 -5.52 5.25 -28.89
N PRO A 20 -4.43 4.79 -29.55
CA PRO A 20 -3.23 4.33 -28.85
C PRO A 20 -2.50 5.46 -28.11
N ASP A 21 -2.45 6.66 -28.68
CA ASP A 21 -1.75 7.81 -28.08
C ASP A 21 -2.46 8.30 -26.82
N GLU A 22 -3.79 8.35 -26.84
CA GLU A 22 -4.61 8.74 -25.69
C GLU A 22 -4.47 7.73 -24.55
N PHE A 23 -4.45 6.44 -24.86
CA PHE A 23 -4.20 5.39 -23.88
C PHE A 23 -2.81 5.51 -23.25
N ILE A 24 -1.76 5.71 -24.06
CA ILE A 24 -0.39 5.92 -23.56
C ILE A 24 -0.33 7.16 -22.65
N GLN A 25 -0.98 8.25 -23.03
CA GLN A 25 -1.03 9.45 -22.21
C GLN A 25 -1.77 9.21 -20.89
N HIS A 26 -2.91 8.51 -20.93
CA HIS A 26 -3.66 8.14 -19.73
C HIS A 26 -2.84 7.28 -18.76
N VAL A 27 -2.09 6.30 -19.27
CA VAL A 27 -1.18 5.47 -18.47
C VAL A 27 -0.05 6.32 -17.85
N ARG A 28 0.52 7.27 -18.62
CA ARG A 28 1.55 8.19 -18.10
C ARG A 28 1.01 9.08 -16.98
N ASP A 29 -0.19 9.61 -17.15
CA ASP A 29 -0.85 10.46 -16.15
C ASP A 29 -1.16 9.66 -14.88
N ALA A 30 -1.62 8.41 -15.01
CA ALA A 30 -1.86 7.52 -13.88
C ALA A 30 -0.57 7.18 -13.12
N ASN A 31 0.54 6.92 -13.82
CA ASN A 31 1.85 6.69 -13.20
C ASN A 31 2.32 7.93 -12.43
N ARG A 32 2.16 9.12 -13.03
CA ARG A 32 2.54 10.38 -12.38
C ARG A 32 1.68 10.66 -11.15
N ALA A 33 0.37 10.44 -11.22
CA ALA A 33 -0.53 10.58 -10.08
C ALA A 33 -0.15 9.60 -8.97
N SER A 34 0.15 8.35 -9.31
CA SER A 34 0.60 7.33 -8.36
C SER A 34 1.91 7.72 -7.66
N GLN A 35 2.87 8.28 -8.40
CA GLN A 35 4.12 8.78 -7.82
C GLN A 35 3.88 9.95 -6.85
N ILE A 36 3.03 10.91 -7.22
CA ILE A 36 2.69 12.04 -6.34
C ILE A 36 2.04 11.55 -5.05
N LEU A 37 1.08 10.62 -5.16
CA LEU A 37 0.45 10.02 -4.00
C LEU A 37 1.47 9.27 -3.13
N TRP A 38 2.36 8.49 -3.76
CA TRP A 38 3.44 7.81 -3.05
C TRP A 38 4.34 8.79 -2.30
N ASP A 39 4.82 9.84 -2.95
CA ASP A 39 5.70 10.82 -2.33
C ASP A 39 5.04 11.58 -1.18
N LEU A 40 3.72 11.78 -1.25
CA LEU A 40 2.95 12.43 -0.18
C LEU A 40 2.73 11.50 1.02
N PHE A 41 2.33 10.25 0.78
CA PHE A 41 1.90 9.34 1.85
C PHE A 41 3.03 8.48 2.40
N PHE A 42 4.07 8.15 1.63
CA PHE A 42 5.18 7.32 2.07
C PHE A 42 5.92 7.89 3.31
N PRO A 43 6.21 9.20 3.41
CA PRO A 43 6.83 9.76 4.59
C PRO A 43 5.91 9.73 5.83
N MET A 44 4.60 9.93 5.64
CA MET A 44 3.64 9.99 6.75
C MET A 44 3.23 8.61 7.26
N GLY A 45 3.10 7.63 6.36
CA GLY A 45 2.72 6.27 6.70
C GLY A 45 3.95 5.43 7.02
N ASN A 46 4.68 5.03 5.99
CA ASN A 46 5.71 4.00 6.09
C ASN A 46 6.88 4.43 6.98
N LYS A 47 7.42 5.64 6.81
CA LYS A 47 8.55 6.10 7.64
C LYS A 47 8.16 6.33 9.10
N ALA A 48 6.97 6.84 9.36
CA ALA A 48 6.47 7.01 10.72
C ALA A 48 6.25 5.65 11.40
N LEU A 49 5.68 4.69 10.68
CA LEU A 49 5.50 3.32 11.14
C LEU A 49 6.86 2.65 11.43
N GLU A 50 7.83 2.75 10.52
CA GLU A 50 9.17 2.20 10.70
C GLU A 50 9.88 2.82 11.92
N SER A 51 9.81 4.14 12.07
CA SER A 51 10.41 4.85 13.21
C SER A 51 9.78 4.41 14.54
N ASN A 52 8.46 4.26 14.57
CA ASN A 52 7.75 3.76 15.74
C ASN A 52 8.15 2.31 16.06
N CYS A 53 8.24 1.43 15.05
CA CYS A 53 8.71 0.06 15.23
C CYS A 53 10.14 0.00 15.79
N GLN A 54 11.06 0.80 15.25
CA GLN A 54 12.45 0.87 15.76
C GLN A 54 12.51 1.37 17.20
N PHE A 55 11.69 2.37 17.55
CA PHE A 55 11.57 2.86 18.92
C PHE A 55 11.08 1.75 19.86
N MET A 56 10.04 1.02 19.46
CA MET A 56 9.47 -0.08 20.26
C MET A 56 10.50 -1.19 20.50
N ILE A 57 11.22 -1.62 19.46
CA ILE A 57 12.30 -2.61 19.56
C ILE A 57 13.40 -2.10 20.53
N LYS A 58 13.86 -0.86 20.36
CA LYS A 58 14.92 -0.27 21.20
C LYS A 58 14.54 -0.22 22.68
N HIS A 59 13.26 -0.03 22.99
CA HIS A 59 12.75 0.10 24.35
C HIS A 59 12.09 -1.17 24.89
N ASN A 60 12.21 -2.29 24.15
CA ASN A 60 11.60 -3.58 24.50
C ASN A 60 10.08 -3.46 24.78
N LEU A 61 9.40 -2.63 23.99
CA LEU A 61 7.95 -2.43 24.03
C LEU A 61 7.29 -3.42 23.06
N PRO A 62 6.19 -4.08 23.47
CA PRO A 62 5.48 -5.02 22.60
C PRO A 62 4.85 -4.27 21.41
N SER A 63 5.01 -4.81 20.22
CA SER A 63 4.32 -4.39 19.00
C SER A 63 2.81 -4.53 19.16
N PHE A 64 2.03 -3.70 18.45
CA PHE A 64 0.58 -3.89 18.32
C PHE A 64 0.22 -5.26 17.72
N SER A 65 1.14 -5.84 16.95
CA SER A 65 0.98 -7.17 16.33
C SER A 65 1.51 -8.30 17.21
N ASP A 66 2.22 -7.99 18.30
CA ASP A 66 2.68 -9.01 19.22
C ASP A 66 1.46 -9.51 19.99
N GLN A 67 1.19 -10.82 19.92
CA GLN A 67 0.10 -11.47 20.67
C GLN A 67 0.41 -11.57 22.18
N VAL A 68 0.92 -10.50 22.78
CA VAL A 68 1.10 -10.44 24.23
C VAL A 68 -0.12 -9.74 24.80
N ILE A 69 -1.19 -10.52 25.01
CA ILE A 69 -2.28 -10.09 25.87
C ILE A 69 -1.69 -10.01 27.29
N PRO A 70 -1.79 -8.86 28.00
CA PRO A 70 -1.29 -8.76 29.37
C PRO A 70 -1.93 -9.84 30.24
N GLY A 71 -1.11 -10.77 30.76
CA GLY A 71 -1.56 -11.89 31.59
C GLY A 71 -1.53 -13.27 30.94
N THR A 72 -1.20 -13.40 29.65
CA THR A 72 -0.96 -14.71 29.01
C THR A 72 0.54 -14.95 28.86
N ILE A 73 1.07 -15.94 29.58
CA ILE A 73 2.44 -16.42 29.42
C ILE A 73 2.45 -17.32 28.16
N PRO A 74 3.33 -17.09 27.17
CA PRO A 74 3.49 -18.00 26.06
C PRO A 74 4.11 -19.32 26.57
N GLU A 75 3.52 -20.46 26.19
CA GLU A 75 4.07 -21.80 26.45
C GLU A 75 5.43 -22.03 25.78
#